data_AF-A0A8C4WYL0-F1
#
_entry.id   AF-A0A8C4WYL0-F1
#
_cell.length_a   1.000
_cell.length_b   1.000
_cell.length_c   1.000
_cell.angle_alpha   90.00
_cell.angle_beta   90.00
_cell.angle_gamma   90.00
#
_symmetry.space_group_name_H-M   'P 1'
#
loop_
_entity.id
_entity.type
_entity.pdbx_description
1 polymer ?
#
loop_
_entity_poly.entity_id
_entity_poly.type
_entity_poly.pdbx_seq_one_letter_code
_entity_poly.pdbx_strand_id
1 'polypeptide(L)'
;METKMLEGFLTQAREAQDGRLAEVLGQAMAAPGVYAFGELLQLSSVQALANGPHCKALELLNIFAYGTYKDYLERADSLPELSTAHKNKLRHLTLVSMASKSKCIPYSLLLSELQLSCLRELEDTIIAAVYADVVRGRLDQRRQRLEVEAALSRDLRPADVANIANTLRQWCEGCEAVVQGIEQQIVRANAYRDAQLSLRQQTENEVSNLRKTMKAAAAAQDADPSGGAGVSSEVGVSGGAVMCRDGVGVTADARTAAKKPSKVKGHFSKMSR
;
A
#
# COMPACT_ATOMS: atom_id res chain seq x y z
N MET A 1 -11.02 -1.83 31.28
CA MET A 1 -10.42 -1.89 32.63
C MET A 1 -9.26 -0.91 32.75
N GLU A 2 -8.38 -0.84 31.75
CA GLU A 2 -7.21 0.07 31.70
C GLU A 2 -7.51 1.50 32.16
N THR A 3 -8.59 2.12 31.63
CA THR A 3 -9.00 3.49 32.00
C THR A 3 -9.19 3.70 33.51
N LYS A 4 -9.81 2.76 34.23
CA LYS A 4 -10.01 2.88 35.69
C LYS A 4 -8.71 2.79 36.49
N MET A 5 -7.72 2.03 36.02
CA MET A 5 -6.41 2.00 36.66
C MET A 5 -5.62 3.27 36.35
N LEU A 6 -5.66 3.75 35.10
CA LEU A 6 -5.03 5.00 34.70
C LEU A 6 -5.62 6.21 35.45
N GLU A 7 -6.94 6.33 35.55
CA GLU A 7 -7.64 7.35 36.36
C GLU A 7 -7.20 7.35 37.84
N GLY A 8 -7.00 6.15 38.41
CA GLY A 8 -6.45 5.98 39.76
C GLY A 8 -5.04 6.54 39.89
N PHE A 9 -4.13 6.17 38.98
CA PHE A 9 -2.76 6.68 38.96
C PHE A 9 -2.69 8.19 38.64
N LEU A 10 -3.56 8.71 37.78
CA LEU A 10 -3.66 10.15 37.47
C LEU A 10 -4.09 10.97 38.70
N THR A 11 -5.07 10.47 39.46
CA THR A 11 -5.49 11.09 40.73
C THR A 11 -4.34 11.10 41.73
N GLN A 12 -3.68 9.95 41.93
CA GLN A 12 -2.52 9.84 42.80
C GLN A 12 -1.35 10.73 42.36
N ALA A 13 -1.08 10.83 41.06
CA ALA A 13 -0.02 11.67 40.50
C ALA A 13 -0.33 13.17 40.59
N ARG A 14 -1.62 13.56 40.65
CA ARG A 14 -2.05 14.95 40.91
C ARG A 14 -1.85 15.34 42.37
N GLU A 15 -2.08 14.42 43.31
CA GLU A 15 -1.98 14.65 44.76
C GLU A 15 -0.57 14.42 45.33
N ALA A 16 0.26 13.62 44.66
CA ALA A 16 1.61 13.28 45.11
C ALA A 16 2.62 14.42 44.90
N GLN A 17 3.54 14.56 45.86
CA GLN A 17 4.73 15.40 45.76
C GLN A 17 5.95 14.57 45.40
N ASP A 18 6.86 15.16 44.62
CA ASP A 18 8.15 14.66 44.10
C ASP A 18 8.52 13.19 44.37
N GLY A 19 8.95 12.86 45.60
CA GLY A 19 9.39 11.50 45.93
C GLY A 19 8.29 10.44 45.79
N ARG A 20 7.07 10.75 46.26
CA ARG A 20 5.90 9.88 46.09
C ARG A 20 5.43 9.84 44.63
N LEU A 21 5.63 10.92 43.89
CA LEU A 21 5.31 10.95 42.46
C LEU A 21 6.22 10.01 41.67
N ALA A 22 7.52 9.94 41.99
CA ALA A 22 8.45 8.98 41.39
C ALA A 22 8.04 7.51 41.67
N GLU A 23 7.56 7.20 42.88
CA GLU A 23 7.02 5.88 43.22
C GLU A 23 5.74 5.55 42.43
N VAL A 24 4.80 6.48 42.33
CA VAL A 24 3.56 6.32 41.55
C VAL A 24 3.86 6.11 40.07
N LEU A 25 4.83 6.84 39.50
CA LEU A 25 5.30 6.60 38.12
C LEU A 25 5.92 5.20 37.98
N GLY A 26 6.74 4.76 38.94
CA GLY A 26 7.28 3.40 38.98
C GLY A 26 6.19 2.33 38.99
N GLN A 27 5.15 2.52 39.79
CA GLN A 27 4.00 1.60 39.88
C GLN A 27 3.17 1.60 38.59
N ALA A 28 2.87 2.76 38.01
CA ALA A 28 2.17 2.87 36.73
C ALA A 28 2.97 2.22 35.58
N MET A 29 4.30 2.40 35.57
CA MET A 29 5.19 1.71 34.62
C MET A 29 5.24 0.20 34.88
N ALA A 30 5.07 -0.30 36.11
CA ALA A 30 4.98 -1.75 36.37
C ALA A 30 3.60 -2.36 36.07
N ALA A 31 2.52 -1.57 36.17
CA ALA A 31 1.15 -2.06 36.16
C ALA A 31 0.77 -2.78 34.85
N PRO A 32 0.19 -4.00 34.89
CA PRO A 32 -0.35 -4.65 33.70
C PRO A 32 -1.59 -3.91 33.18
N GLY A 33 -1.74 -3.79 31.86
CA GLY A 33 -2.88 -3.08 31.25
C GLY A 33 -2.83 -1.54 31.37
N VAL A 34 -1.63 -0.96 31.51
CA VAL A 34 -1.43 0.49 31.42
C VAL A 34 -0.28 0.75 30.44
N TYR A 35 -0.58 0.81 29.14
CA TYR A 35 0.42 0.98 28.08
C TYR A 35 0.42 2.38 27.45
N ALA A 36 -0.50 3.24 27.85
CA ALA A 36 -0.53 4.67 27.49
C ALA A 36 -0.08 5.51 28.70
N PHE A 37 0.84 6.45 28.45
CA PHE A 37 1.46 7.32 29.45
C PHE A 37 1.37 8.81 29.09
N GLY A 38 0.81 9.16 27.93
CA GLY A 38 0.69 10.54 27.45
C GLY A 38 -0.10 11.44 28.40
N GLU A 39 -1.19 10.93 29.00
CA GLU A 39 -1.97 11.66 30.00
C GLU A 39 -1.17 11.93 31.28
N LEU A 40 -0.36 10.95 31.74
CA LEU A 40 0.55 11.12 32.89
C LEU A 40 1.64 12.16 32.58
N LEU A 41 2.17 12.16 31.36
CA LEU A 41 3.21 13.10 30.90
C LEU A 41 2.69 14.55 30.73
N GLN A 42 1.38 14.71 30.50
CA GLN A 42 0.73 16.02 30.41
C GLN A 42 0.43 16.66 31.78
N LEU A 43 0.55 15.92 32.88
CA LEU A 43 0.37 16.48 34.23
C LEU A 43 1.48 17.48 34.57
N SER A 44 1.08 18.68 35.02
CA SER A 44 2.01 19.73 35.47
C SER A 44 2.91 19.26 36.62
N SER A 45 2.40 18.44 37.54
CA SER A 45 3.20 17.81 38.61
C SER A 45 4.35 16.95 38.06
N VAL A 46 4.11 16.21 36.98
CA VAL A 46 5.11 15.36 36.33
C VAL A 46 6.10 16.18 35.51
N GLN A 47 5.66 17.28 34.89
CA GLN A 47 6.53 18.22 34.20
C GLN A 47 7.45 19.00 35.16
N ALA A 48 6.99 19.31 36.39
CA ALA A 48 7.81 19.94 37.41
C ALA A 48 9.04 19.10 37.81
N LEU A 49 8.94 17.77 37.75
CA LEU A 49 10.07 16.84 38.01
C LEU A 49 11.27 17.05 37.08
N ALA A 50 11.09 17.67 35.91
CA ALA A 50 12.18 17.95 34.97
C ALA A 50 13.31 18.78 35.61
N ASN A 51 12.96 19.68 36.53
CA ASN A 51 13.89 20.57 37.22
C ASN A 51 14.30 20.04 38.62
N GLY A 52 13.78 18.88 39.02
CA GLY A 52 13.96 18.31 40.36
C GLY A 52 15.00 17.18 40.43
N PRO A 53 15.31 16.67 41.64
CA PRO A 53 16.24 15.56 41.83
C PRO A 53 15.77 14.24 41.20
N HIS A 54 14.49 14.15 40.84
CA HIS A 54 13.88 12.97 40.20
C HIS A 54 13.72 13.10 38.67
N CYS A 55 14.47 14.02 38.01
CA CYS A 55 14.46 14.18 36.55
C CYS A 55 14.64 12.85 35.78
N LYS A 56 15.46 11.93 36.30
CA LYS A 56 15.67 10.58 35.77
C LYS A 56 14.39 9.74 35.65
N ALA A 57 13.41 9.95 36.53
CA ALA A 57 12.11 9.26 36.46
C ALA A 57 11.23 9.79 35.32
N LEU A 58 11.33 11.09 35.02
CA LEU A 58 10.67 11.70 33.86
C LEU A 58 11.33 11.27 32.54
N GLU A 59 12.66 11.15 32.49
CA GLU A 59 13.36 10.58 31.34
C GLU A 59 12.95 9.14 31.07
N LEU A 60 12.85 8.32 32.13
CA LEU A 60 12.37 6.94 32.04
C LEU A 60 10.91 6.89 31.51
N LEU A 61 10.01 7.74 32.01
CA LEU A 61 8.64 7.83 31.51
C LEU A 61 8.59 8.22 30.03
N ASN A 62 9.46 9.12 29.57
CA ASN A 62 9.58 9.48 28.16
C ASN A 62 10.05 8.31 27.27
N ILE A 63 10.90 7.42 27.79
CA ILE A 63 11.30 6.18 27.10
C ILE A 63 10.13 5.19 27.02
N PHE A 64 9.31 5.07 28.07
CA PHE A 64 8.11 4.23 28.03
C PHE A 64 7.05 4.78 27.05
N ALA A 65 6.82 6.10 27.03
CA ALA A 65 5.88 6.73 26.10
C ALA A 65 6.36 6.66 24.63
N TYR A 66 7.64 6.95 24.36
CA TYR A 66 8.13 7.20 22.99
C TYR A 66 9.37 6.41 22.55
N GLY A 67 10.18 5.92 23.49
CA GLY A 67 11.47 5.28 23.21
C GLY A 67 11.40 3.76 23.00
N THR A 68 12.53 3.09 22.92
CA THR A 68 12.63 1.63 22.76
C THR A 68 13.46 1.00 23.88
N TYR A 69 13.47 -0.34 23.93
CA TYR A 69 14.35 -1.08 24.85
C TYR A 69 15.84 -0.82 24.61
N LYS A 70 16.25 -0.52 23.36
CA LYS A 70 17.61 -0.08 23.06
C LYS A 70 17.92 1.30 23.65
N ASP A 71 17.02 2.26 23.49
CA ASP A 71 17.18 3.63 24.03
C ASP A 71 17.34 3.63 25.57
N TYR A 72 16.73 2.64 26.25
CA TYR A 72 16.97 2.41 27.68
C TYR A 72 18.39 1.87 27.95
N LEU A 73 18.85 0.89 27.18
CA LEU A 73 20.19 0.31 27.37
C LEU A 73 21.32 1.30 27.09
N GLU A 74 21.17 2.16 26.08
CA GLU A 74 22.10 3.27 25.79
C GLU A 74 22.18 4.30 26.93
N ARG A 75 21.20 4.29 27.84
CA ARG A 75 21.06 5.22 28.98
C ARG A 75 21.02 4.49 30.32
N ALA A 76 21.44 3.22 30.36
CA ALA A 76 21.33 2.40 31.56
C ALA A 76 22.10 2.99 32.76
N ASP A 77 23.25 3.63 32.50
CA ASP A 77 24.10 4.27 33.52
C ASP A 77 23.47 5.56 34.10
N SER A 78 22.62 6.24 33.34
CA SER A 78 21.97 7.48 33.80
C SER A 78 20.61 7.25 34.44
N LEU A 79 19.92 6.15 34.12
CA LEU A 79 18.55 5.86 34.55
C LEU A 79 18.49 4.98 35.81
N PRO A 80 17.32 4.89 36.49
CA PRO A 80 17.13 3.92 37.57
C PRO A 80 17.14 2.48 37.05
N GLU A 81 17.58 1.53 37.89
CA GLU A 81 17.54 0.12 37.54
C GLU A 81 16.10 -0.38 37.36
N LEU A 82 15.82 -1.00 36.20
CA LEU A 82 14.51 -1.55 35.91
C LEU A 82 14.33 -2.96 36.47
N SER A 83 13.23 -3.15 37.20
CA SER A 83 12.71 -4.47 37.57
C SER A 83 12.36 -5.30 36.33
N THR A 84 12.26 -6.62 36.48
CA THR A 84 11.89 -7.56 35.40
C THR A 84 10.54 -7.21 34.77
N ALA A 85 9.55 -6.78 35.58
CA ALA A 85 8.25 -6.33 35.10
C ALA A 85 8.37 -5.12 34.15
N HIS A 86 9.16 -4.11 34.53
CA HIS A 86 9.42 -2.93 33.69
C HIS A 86 10.13 -3.29 32.38
N LYS A 87 11.17 -4.14 32.45
CA LYS A 87 11.91 -4.61 31.27
C LYS A 87 11.00 -5.35 30.29
N ASN A 88 10.15 -6.25 30.77
CA ASN A 88 9.21 -6.98 29.93
C ASN A 88 8.15 -6.05 29.30
N LYS A 89 7.65 -5.06 30.05
CA LYS A 89 6.70 -4.08 29.51
C LYS A 89 7.33 -3.17 28.45
N LEU A 90 8.57 -2.72 28.65
CA LEU A 90 9.30 -1.94 27.64
C LEU A 90 9.62 -2.77 26.38
N ARG A 91 9.87 -4.07 26.54
CA ARG A 91 9.94 -5.03 25.41
C ARG A 91 8.59 -5.12 24.67
N HIS A 92 7.46 -5.21 25.36
CA HIS A 92 6.12 -5.18 24.72
C HIS A 92 5.88 -3.87 23.96
N LEU A 93 6.24 -2.72 24.53
CA LEU A 93 6.11 -1.41 23.87
C LEU A 93 7.05 -1.27 22.66
N THR A 94 8.23 -1.88 22.71
CA THR A 94 9.15 -1.97 21.56
C THR A 94 8.56 -2.85 20.46
N LEU A 95 7.98 -4.01 20.81
CA LEU A 95 7.27 -4.90 19.88
C LEU A 95 6.11 -4.19 19.17
N VAL A 96 5.29 -3.42 19.91
CA VAL A 96 4.24 -2.55 19.35
C VAL A 96 4.81 -1.53 18.35
N SER A 97 5.92 -0.89 18.72
CA SER A 97 6.58 0.12 17.88
C SER A 97 7.12 -0.47 16.57
N MET A 98 7.55 -1.73 16.59
CA MET A 98 7.95 -2.47 15.39
C MET A 98 6.73 -2.92 14.58
N ALA A 99 5.66 -3.38 15.22
CA ALA A 99 4.40 -3.78 14.60
C ALA A 99 3.68 -2.63 13.87
N SER A 100 3.84 -1.40 14.36
CA SER A 100 3.37 -0.18 13.68
C SER A 100 4.12 0.07 12.35
N LYS A 101 5.41 -0.30 12.28
CA LYS A 101 6.26 -0.11 11.08
C LYS A 101 6.15 -1.26 10.07
N SER A 102 6.01 -2.49 10.53
CA SER A 102 5.89 -3.68 9.67
C SER A 102 4.92 -4.71 10.23
N LYS A 103 4.02 -5.18 9.36
CA LYS A 103 3.07 -6.27 9.65
C LYS A 103 3.74 -7.65 9.68
N CYS A 104 4.92 -7.82 9.09
CA CYS A 104 5.65 -9.09 9.06
C CYS A 104 7.08 -8.88 9.58
N ILE A 105 7.34 -9.29 10.82
CA ILE A 105 8.60 -9.01 11.53
C ILE A 105 9.44 -10.29 11.64
N PRO A 106 10.68 -10.34 11.16
CA PRO A 106 11.55 -11.51 11.32
C PRO A 106 12.08 -11.63 12.76
N TYR A 107 12.23 -12.86 13.24
CA TYR A 107 12.71 -13.15 14.59
C TYR A 107 14.12 -12.63 14.86
N SER A 108 15.01 -12.65 13.85
CA SER A 108 16.36 -12.06 13.97
C SER A 108 16.33 -10.57 14.35
N LEU A 109 15.41 -9.80 13.77
CA LEU A 109 15.22 -8.39 14.11
C LEU A 109 14.67 -8.27 15.53
N LEU A 110 13.64 -9.05 15.89
CA LEU A 110 13.05 -9.04 17.24
C LEU A 110 14.08 -9.38 18.34
N LEU A 111 14.92 -10.41 18.14
CA LEU A 111 16.00 -10.75 19.07
C LEU A 111 16.96 -9.57 19.28
N SER A 112 17.32 -8.87 18.20
CA SER A 112 18.23 -7.71 18.26
C SER A 112 17.60 -6.44 18.87
N GLU A 113 16.31 -6.20 18.67
CA GLU A 113 15.59 -5.03 19.21
C GLU A 113 15.17 -5.22 20.67
N LEU A 114 14.76 -6.43 21.05
CA LEU A 114 14.34 -6.77 22.42
C LEU A 114 15.49 -7.22 23.32
N GLN A 115 16.68 -7.42 22.73
CA GLN A 115 17.91 -7.91 23.36
C GLN A 115 17.62 -9.19 24.16
N LEU A 116 17.25 -10.23 23.41
CA LEU A 116 16.91 -11.56 23.88
C LEU A 116 17.92 -12.57 23.35
N SER A 117 18.35 -13.49 24.21
CA SER A 117 19.44 -14.44 23.90
C SER A 117 18.93 -15.71 23.21
N CYS A 118 17.70 -16.12 23.48
CA CYS A 118 17.13 -17.36 22.97
C CYS A 118 15.75 -17.16 22.31
N LEU A 119 15.44 -18.05 21.36
CA LEU A 119 14.15 -18.07 20.68
C LEU A 119 12.98 -18.29 21.65
N ARG A 120 13.20 -19.07 22.72
CA ARG A 120 12.15 -19.41 23.69
C ARG A 120 11.68 -18.18 24.47
N GLU A 121 12.60 -17.37 24.98
CA GLU A 121 12.28 -16.09 25.63
C GLU A 121 11.54 -15.13 24.69
N LEU A 122 11.89 -15.13 23.40
CA LEU A 122 11.18 -14.33 22.40
C LEU A 122 9.73 -14.82 22.22
N GLU A 123 9.52 -16.11 22.01
CA GLU A 123 8.18 -16.70 21.88
C GLU A 123 7.35 -16.45 23.14
N ASP A 124 7.90 -16.70 24.34
CA ASP A 124 7.22 -16.46 25.62
C ASP A 124 6.91 -14.96 25.83
N THR A 125 7.78 -14.04 25.40
CA THR A 125 7.52 -12.58 25.44
C THR A 125 6.42 -12.16 24.47
N ILE A 126 6.39 -12.71 23.25
CA ILE A 126 5.31 -12.46 22.28
C ILE A 126 3.99 -13.00 22.82
N ILE A 127 3.99 -14.23 23.38
CA ILE A 127 2.82 -14.83 24.01
C ILE A 127 2.31 -13.94 25.16
N ALA A 128 3.19 -13.45 26.04
CA ALA A 128 2.81 -12.53 27.10
C ALA A 128 2.17 -11.22 26.57
N ALA A 129 2.69 -10.66 25.46
CA ALA A 129 2.10 -9.50 24.80
C ALA A 129 0.71 -9.79 24.18
N VAL A 130 0.50 -10.99 23.62
CA VAL A 130 -0.81 -11.44 23.11
C VAL A 130 -1.82 -11.66 24.24
N TYR A 131 -1.41 -12.27 25.34
CA TYR A 131 -2.27 -12.49 26.52
C TYR A 131 -2.65 -11.17 27.22
N ALA A 132 -1.81 -10.14 27.10
CA ALA A 132 -2.10 -8.79 27.57
C ALA A 132 -2.91 -7.94 26.56
N ASP A 133 -3.35 -8.54 25.44
CA ASP A 133 -4.07 -7.90 24.31
C ASP A 133 -3.32 -6.70 23.67
N VAL A 134 -1.99 -6.66 23.84
CA VAL A 134 -1.11 -5.59 23.33
C VAL A 134 -0.82 -5.79 21.84
N VAL A 135 -0.72 -7.05 21.40
CA VAL A 135 -0.49 -7.43 20.01
C VAL A 135 -1.41 -8.59 19.65
N ARG A 136 -2.06 -8.51 18.49
CA ARG A 136 -2.86 -9.60 17.90
C ARG A 136 -2.18 -10.05 16.61
N GLY A 137 -1.84 -11.32 16.54
CA GLY A 137 -1.05 -11.87 15.43
C GLY A 137 -0.78 -13.36 15.58
N ARG A 138 0.04 -13.88 14.66
CA ARG A 138 0.39 -15.31 14.55
C ARG A 138 1.89 -15.49 14.45
N LEU A 139 2.39 -16.53 15.12
CA LEU A 139 3.80 -16.91 15.06
C LEU A 139 3.98 -17.93 13.93
N ASP A 140 4.72 -17.57 12.87
CA ASP A 140 5.19 -18.53 11.85
C ASP A 140 6.62 -18.96 12.19
N GLN A 141 6.72 -20.05 12.95
CA GLN A 141 7.99 -20.64 13.35
C GLN A 141 8.77 -21.23 12.15
N ARG A 142 8.09 -21.63 11.06
CA ARG A 142 8.73 -22.17 9.84
C ARG A 142 9.41 -21.08 9.03
N ARG A 143 8.82 -19.88 8.94
CA ARG A 143 9.43 -18.71 8.29
C ARG A 143 10.23 -17.82 9.25
N GLN A 144 10.22 -18.15 10.54
CA GLN A 144 10.82 -17.38 11.64
C GLN A 144 10.34 -15.92 11.65
N ARG A 145 9.01 -15.73 11.59
CA ARG A 145 8.36 -14.42 11.51
C ARG A 145 7.15 -14.32 12.44
N LEU A 146 6.92 -13.12 12.95
CA LEU A 146 5.67 -12.72 13.57
C LEU A 146 4.82 -11.99 12.52
N GLU A 147 3.63 -12.51 12.24
CA GLU A 147 2.62 -11.86 11.40
C GLU A 147 1.65 -11.12 12.33
N VAL A 148 1.67 -9.78 12.30
CA VAL A 148 0.85 -8.94 13.17
C VAL A 148 -0.39 -8.48 12.43
N GLU A 149 -1.56 -8.87 12.93
CA GLU A 149 -2.86 -8.42 12.43
C GLU A 149 -3.14 -7.00 12.96
N ALA A 150 -3.11 -6.83 14.29
CA ALA A 150 -3.29 -5.56 14.98
C ALA A 150 -2.31 -5.40 16.17
N ALA A 151 -2.05 -4.17 16.57
CA ALA A 151 -1.30 -3.85 17.78
C ALA A 151 -1.95 -2.65 18.47
N LEU A 152 -1.79 -2.57 19.79
CA LEU A 152 -2.23 -1.43 20.59
C LEU A 152 -1.52 -0.16 20.13
N SER A 153 -2.22 0.97 20.11
CA SER A 153 -1.60 2.26 19.81
C SER A 153 -0.77 2.74 21.01
N ARG A 154 0.48 3.13 20.77
CA ARG A 154 1.32 3.81 21.76
C ARG A 154 1.11 5.33 21.68
N ASP A 155 1.52 6.04 22.73
CA ASP A 155 1.53 7.51 22.78
C ASP A 155 2.20 8.15 21.55
N LEU A 156 1.58 9.21 21.06
CA LEU A 156 2.03 9.99 19.91
C LEU A 156 2.65 11.31 20.39
N ARG A 157 3.75 11.73 19.76
CA ARG A 157 4.26 13.10 19.97
C ARG A 157 3.40 14.07 19.17
N PRO A 158 3.22 15.33 19.60
CA PRO A 158 2.49 16.34 18.83
C PRO A 158 3.03 16.52 17.40
N ALA A 159 4.34 16.33 17.19
CA ALA A 159 4.98 16.37 15.87
C ALA A 159 4.53 15.22 14.95
N ASP A 160 4.21 14.04 15.48
CA ASP A 160 3.83 12.87 14.68
C ASP A 160 2.41 12.98 14.10
N VAL A 161 1.57 13.86 14.65
CA VAL A 161 0.21 14.13 14.14
C VAL A 161 0.26 14.64 12.69
N ALA A 162 1.26 15.47 12.36
CA ALA A 162 1.47 15.94 10.99
C ALA A 162 1.87 14.79 10.04
N ASN A 163 2.68 13.84 10.52
CA ASN A 163 3.06 12.65 9.75
C ASN A 163 1.84 11.77 9.47
N ILE A 164 0.98 11.53 10.47
CA ILE A 164 -0.28 10.79 10.31
C ILE A 164 -1.17 11.47 9.26
N ALA A 165 -1.41 12.78 9.39
CA ALA A 165 -2.22 13.54 8.44
C ALA A 165 -1.67 13.47 7.00
N ASN A 166 -0.33 13.49 6.84
CA ASN A 166 0.32 13.35 5.53
C ASN A 166 0.16 11.93 4.95
N THR A 167 0.31 10.87 5.75
CA THR A 167 0.10 9.48 5.28
C THR A 167 -1.35 9.22 4.87
N LEU A 168 -2.33 9.77 5.62
CA LEU A 168 -3.74 9.68 5.26
C LEU A 168 -4.03 10.44 3.94
N ARG A 169 -3.44 11.63 3.75
CA ARG A 169 -3.58 12.38 2.50
C ARG A 169 -3.01 11.63 1.30
N GLN A 170 -1.80 11.08 1.42
CA GLN A 170 -1.17 10.25 0.39
C GLN A 170 -2.02 9.02 0.03
N TRP A 171 -2.70 8.43 1.02
CA TRP A 171 -3.62 7.31 0.79
C TRP A 171 -4.89 7.74 0.04
N CYS A 172 -5.49 8.89 0.40
CA CYS A 172 -6.61 9.47 -0.35
C CYS A 172 -6.22 9.82 -1.80
N GLU A 173 -5.10 10.51 -2.00
CA GLU A 173 -4.54 10.85 -3.33
C GLU A 173 -4.28 9.57 -4.16
N GLY A 174 -3.78 8.51 -3.54
CA GLY A 174 -3.61 7.20 -4.19
C GLY A 174 -4.93 6.56 -4.61
N CYS A 175 -5.96 6.62 -3.77
CA CYS A 175 -7.31 6.15 -4.11
C CYS A 175 -7.93 6.96 -5.25
N GLU A 176 -7.83 8.29 -5.21
CA GLU A 176 -8.30 9.19 -6.27
C GLU A 176 -7.59 8.91 -7.60
N ALA A 177 -6.26 8.72 -7.60
CA ALA A 177 -5.50 8.38 -8.79
C ALA A 177 -5.92 7.02 -9.40
N VAL A 178 -6.24 6.02 -8.56
CA VAL A 178 -6.76 4.72 -9.03
C VAL A 178 -8.16 4.88 -9.64
N VAL A 179 -9.05 5.64 -9.02
CA VAL A 179 -10.41 5.91 -9.53
C VAL A 179 -10.34 6.65 -10.87
N GLN A 180 -9.59 7.75 -10.96
CA GLN A 180 -9.38 8.48 -12.21
C GLN A 180 -8.74 7.60 -13.29
N GLY A 181 -7.80 6.72 -12.91
CA GLY A 181 -7.22 5.73 -13.80
C GLY A 181 -8.26 4.79 -14.41
N ILE A 182 -9.18 4.27 -13.58
CA ILE A 182 -10.29 3.40 -14.03
C ILE A 182 -11.24 4.16 -14.95
N GLU A 183 -11.65 5.38 -14.58
CA GLU A 183 -12.52 6.25 -15.40
C GLU A 183 -11.91 6.51 -16.78
N GLN A 184 -10.62 6.83 -16.85
CA GLN A 184 -9.91 7.00 -18.12
C GLN A 184 -9.87 5.71 -18.96
N GLN A 185 -9.73 4.53 -18.35
CA GLN A 185 -9.80 3.27 -19.11
C GLN A 185 -11.21 2.99 -19.63
N ILE A 186 -12.26 3.34 -18.87
CA ILE A 186 -13.66 3.24 -19.34
C ILE A 186 -13.88 4.14 -20.56
N VAL A 187 -13.44 5.40 -20.50
CA VAL A 187 -13.54 6.34 -21.64
C VAL A 187 -12.78 5.83 -22.85
N ARG A 188 -11.55 5.32 -22.68
CA ARG A 188 -10.74 4.74 -23.78
C ARG A 188 -11.42 3.50 -24.39
N ALA A 189 -11.96 2.61 -23.57
CA ALA A 189 -12.65 1.41 -24.03
C ALA A 189 -13.93 1.75 -24.81
N ASN A 190 -14.72 2.72 -24.34
CA ASN A 190 -15.91 3.21 -25.04
C ASN A 190 -15.55 3.88 -26.37
N ALA A 191 -14.57 4.79 -26.38
CA ALA A 191 -14.12 5.46 -27.61
C ALA A 191 -13.58 4.45 -28.65
N TYR A 192 -12.83 3.42 -28.21
CA TYR A 192 -12.37 2.35 -29.08
C TYR A 192 -13.54 1.52 -29.64
N ARG A 193 -14.51 1.14 -28.80
CA ARG A 193 -15.73 0.44 -29.24
C ARG A 193 -16.49 1.25 -30.29
N ASP A 194 -16.66 2.54 -30.06
CA ASP A 194 -17.45 3.41 -30.93
C ASP A 194 -16.76 3.66 -32.27
N ALA A 195 -15.43 3.80 -32.28
CA ALA A 195 -14.61 3.85 -33.49
C ALA A 195 -14.63 2.53 -34.28
N GLN A 196 -14.66 1.37 -33.61
CA GLN A 196 -14.81 0.08 -34.27
C GLN A 196 -16.22 -0.10 -34.86
N LEU A 197 -17.26 0.39 -34.18
CA LEU A 197 -18.63 0.37 -34.69
C LEU A 197 -18.80 1.27 -35.92
N SER A 198 -18.25 2.49 -35.91
CA SER A 198 -18.35 3.40 -37.07
C SER A 198 -17.56 2.89 -38.28
N LEU A 199 -16.34 2.38 -38.08
CA LEU A 199 -15.54 1.75 -39.15
C LEU A 199 -16.28 0.55 -39.77
N ARG A 200 -16.92 -0.28 -38.94
CA ARG A 200 -17.72 -1.41 -39.40
C ARG A 200 -18.94 -0.94 -40.20
N GLN A 201 -19.67 0.06 -39.73
CA GLN A 201 -20.81 0.63 -40.46
C GLN A 201 -20.40 1.23 -41.80
N GLN A 202 -19.28 1.96 -41.85
CA GLN A 202 -18.73 2.48 -43.09
C GLN A 202 -18.41 1.35 -44.08
N THR A 203 -17.72 0.29 -43.61
CA THR A 203 -17.40 -0.89 -44.42
C THR A 203 -18.67 -1.58 -44.95
N GLU A 204 -19.69 -1.78 -44.10
CA GLU A 204 -20.97 -2.39 -44.49
C GLU A 204 -21.73 -1.51 -45.52
N ASN A 205 -21.67 -0.19 -45.39
CA ASN A 205 -22.24 0.77 -46.34
C ASN A 205 -21.51 0.77 -47.69
N GLU A 206 -20.18 0.75 -47.69
CA GLU A 206 -19.36 0.66 -48.91
C GLU A 206 -19.63 -0.65 -49.66
N VAL A 207 -19.67 -1.79 -48.97
CA VAL A 207 -20.06 -3.09 -49.55
C VAL A 207 -21.50 -3.05 -50.10
N SER A 208 -22.43 -2.41 -49.41
CA SER A 208 -23.82 -2.23 -49.88
C SER A 208 -23.88 -1.41 -51.18
N ASN A 209 -23.13 -0.31 -51.25
CA ASN A 209 -23.08 0.56 -52.42
C ASN A 209 -22.40 -0.12 -53.62
N LEU A 210 -21.28 -0.82 -53.40
CA LEU A 210 -20.62 -1.63 -54.42
C LEU A 210 -21.53 -2.74 -54.97
N ARG A 211 -22.30 -3.42 -54.11
CA ARG A 211 -23.29 -4.41 -54.56
C ARG A 211 -24.40 -3.80 -55.43
N LYS A 212 -24.85 -2.58 -55.11
CA LYS A 212 -25.85 -1.87 -55.93
C LYS A 212 -25.27 -1.45 -57.28
N THR A 213 -24.06 -0.89 -57.33
CA THR A 213 -23.44 -0.49 -58.60
C THR A 213 -23.11 -1.67 -59.49
N MET A 214 -22.60 -2.79 -58.95
CA MET A 214 -22.40 -4.01 -59.74
C MET A 214 -23.72 -4.59 -60.28
N LYS A 215 -24.81 -4.57 -59.49
CA LYS A 215 -26.11 -5.03 -59.96
C LYS A 215 -26.71 -4.13 -61.05
N ALA A 216 -26.51 -2.81 -60.95
CA ALA A 216 -26.91 -1.87 -62.00
C ALA A 216 -26.08 -2.03 -63.28
N ALA A 217 -24.76 -2.27 -63.15
CA ALA A 217 -23.89 -2.53 -64.30
C ALA A 217 -24.24 -3.84 -65.02
N ALA A 218 -24.55 -4.91 -64.28
CA ALA A 218 -25.04 -6.17 -64.87
C ALA A 218 -26.36 -5.96 -65.63
N ALA A 219 -27.33 -5.28 -65.02
CA ALA A 219 -28.62 -4.98 -65.68
C ALA A 219 -28.49 -4.07 -66.92
N ALA A 220 -27.40 -3.29 -67.04
CA ALA A 220 -27.10 -2.51 -68.23
C ALA A 220 -26.38 -3.32 -69.32
N GLN A 221 -25.71 -4.43 -68.96
CA GLN A 221 -25.08 -5.36 -69.93
C GLN A 221 -26.07 -6.36 -70.53
N ASP A 222 -27.15 -6.70 -69.83
CA ASP A 222 -28.25 -7.54 -70.35
C ASP A 222 -29.19 -6.81 -71.35
N ALA A 223 -28.90 -5.55 -71.69
CA ALA A 223 -29.79 -4.68 -72.48
C ALA A 223 -29.43 -4.53 -73.98
N ASP A 224 -28.33 -5.12 -74.45
CA ASP A 224 -27.99 -5.16 -75.90
C ASP A 224 -27.10 -6.36 -76.26
N PRO A 225 -27.58 -7.22 -77.17
CA PRO A 225 -26.68 -8.03 -77.99
C PRO A 225 -27.07 -8.06 -79.48
N SER A 226 -26.47 -7.21 -80.33
CA SER A 226 -25.98 -7.58 -81.68
C SER A 226 -25.40 -6.41 -82.51
N GLY A 227 -24.10 -6.41 -82.84
CA GLY A 227 -23.59 -5.41 -83.82
C GLY A 227 -22.08 -5.32 -84.12
N GLY A 228 -21.45 -6.40 -84.59
CA GLY A 228 -20.14 -6.47 -85.32
C GLY A 228 -19.18 -5.26 -85.50
N ALA A 229 -17.98 -5.42 -84.94
CA ALA A 229 -16.64 -5.22 -85.55
C ALA A 229 -16.27 -3.96 -86.37
N GLY A 230 -15.40 -3.12 -85.78
CA GLY A 230 -14.05 -2.84 -86.30
C GLY A 230 -13.78 -1.65 -87.25
N VAL A 231 -12.91 -0.72 -86.82
CA VAL A 231 -11.90 -0.02 -87.67
C VAL A 231 -10.87 0.75 -86.81
N SER A 232 -9.63 0.86 -87.30
CA SER A 232 -8.47 1.53 -86.66
C SER A 232 -8.43 3.05 -86.90
N SER A 233 -7.71 3.81 -86.05
CA SER A 233 -6.74 4.86 -86.48
C SER A 233 -5.97 5.49 -85.28
N GLU A 234 -4.91 6.22 -85.59
CA GLU A 234 -3.80 6.59 -84.70
C GLU A 234 -3.74 8.09 -84.29
N VAL A 235 -2.70 8.41 -83.48
CA VAL A 235 -2.02 9.71 -83.27
C VAL A 235 -2.64 10.76 -82.33
N GLY A 236 -1.82 11.25 -81.38
CA GLY A 236 -2.08 12.48 -80.63
C GLY A 236 -1.03 12.77 -79.53
N VAL A 237 0.15 13.29 -79.89
CA VAL A 237 1.21 13.67 -78.92
C VAL A 237 1.23 15.18 -78.66
N SER A 238 1.13 15.59 -77.38
CA SER A 238 1.72 16.81 -76.78
C SER A 238 1.29 16.93 -75.30
N GLY A 239 2.03 17.50 -74.35
CA GLY A 239 3.43 17.97 -74.36
C GLY A 239 3.77 18.84 -73.14
N GLY A 240 4.81 18.50 -72.37
CA GLY A 240 5.41 19.34 -71.30
C GLY A 240 4.65 19.40 -69.94
N ALA A 241 5.31 19.62 -68.79
CA ALA A 241 6.74 19.71 -68.51
C ALA A 241 7.08 19.40 -67.02
N VAL A 242 8.29 18.85 -66.83
CA VAL A 242 9.19 18.83 -65.63
C VAL A 242 8.89 19.92 -64.58
N MET A 243 8.96 19.72 -63.25
CA MET A 243 10.04 19.15 -62.39
C MET A 243 9.46 18.89 -60.95
N CYS A 244 10.11 18.32 -59.91
CA CYS A 244 11.48 17.82 -59.68
C CYS A 244 11.51 16.65 -58.63
N ARG A 245 12.56 16.60 -57.79
CA ARG A 245 12.89 15.70 -56.66
C ARG A 245 12.34 16.25 -55.32
N ASP A 246 12.03 15.44 -54.31
CA ASP A 246 13.04 14.81 -53.41
C ASP A 246 12.71 13.38 -52.94
N GLY A 247 13.74 12.54 -52.88
CA GLY A 247 13.86 11.43 -51.92
C GLY A 247 14.53 11.96 -50.64
N VAL A 248 14.51 11.31 -49.48
CA VAL A 248 14.78 9.92 -49.10
C VAL A 248 14.10 9.74 -47.72
N GLY A 249 13.60 8.60 -47.24
CA GLY A 249 13.63 7.20 -47.68
C GLY A 249 13.80 6.32 -46.44
N VAL A 250 13.02 5.24 -46.29
CA VAL A 250 13.21 4.24 -45.22
C VAL A 250 13.09 2.84 -45.81
N THR A 251 13.96 1.96 -45.33
CA THR A 251 14.25 0.61 -45.84
C THR A 251 13.10 -0.37 -45.67
N ALA A 252 12.97 -1.28 -46.62
CA ALA A 252 12.22 -2.53 -46.43
C ALA A 252 13.02 -3.51 -45.56
N ASP A 253 12.34 -4.28 -44.72
CA ASP A 253 12.70 -5.69 -44.51
C ASP A 253 11.47 -6.53 -44.11
N ALA A 254 11.60 -7.85 -44.19
CA ALA A 254 10.48 -8.75 -44.44
C ALA A 254 10.07 -9.65 -43.25
N ARG A 255 8.77 -9.98 -43.26
CA ARG A 255 8.16 -11.29 -42.92
C ARG A 255 8.48 -12.01 -41.59
N THR A 256 7.36 -12.27 -40.89
CA THR A 256 7.00 -13.53 -40.19
C THR A 256 7.74 -13.99 -38.93
N ALA A 257 7.03 -13.96 -37.79
CA ALA A 257 6.79 -15.14 -36.95
C ALA A 257 5.59 -14.93 -35.99
N ALA A 258 4.47 -15.61 -36.22
CA ALA A 258 3.30 -15.54 -35.33
C ALA A 258 3.42 -16.55 -34.17
N LYS A 259 3.40 -16.09 -32.93
CA LYS A 259 3.24 -16.96 -31.74
C LYS A 259 1.75 -17.25 -31.50
N LYS A 260 1.39 -18.53 -31.47
CA LYS A 260 0.03 -19.01 -31.13
C LYS A 260 -0.27 -18.78 -29.64
N PRO A 261 -1.48 -18.36 -29.25
CA PRO A 261 -1.95 -18.52 -27.88
C PRO A 261 -2.33 -19.98 -27.61
N SER A 262 -1.88 -20.53 -26.47
CA SER A 262 -2.20 -21.88 -26.03
C SER A 262 -3.62 -22.00 -25.51
N LYS A 263 -4.43 -22.89 -26.09
CA LYS A 263 -5.75 -23.26 -25.54
C LYS A 263 -5.58 -24.04 -24.24
N VAL A 264 -5.89 -23.42 -23.10
CA VAL A 264 -6.15 -24.15 -21.85
C VAL A 264 -7.56 -24.74 -21.91
N LYS A 265 -7.68 -26.07 -22.00
CA LYS A 265 -8.97 -26.76 -21.87
C LYS A 265 -9.35 -26.86 -20.39
N GLY A 266 -10.14 -25.92 -19.89
CA GLY A 266 -10.87 -26.10 -18.63
C GLY A 266 -11.96 -27.15 -18.79
N HIS A 267 -11.85 -28.29 -18.09
CA HIS A 267 -12.94 -29.26 -18.01
C HIS A 267 -14.02 -28.75 -17.05
N PHE A 268 -15.16 -28.34 -17.59
CA PHE A 268 -16.35 -28.04 -16.79
C PHE A 268 -17.08 -29.35 -16.48
N SER A 269 -16.77 -29.97 -15.33
CA SER A 269 -17.56 -31.09 -14.83
C SER A 269 -18.77 -30.55 -14.07
N LYS A 270 -19.97 -30.74 -14.62
CA LYS A 270 -21.23 -30.54 -13.86
C LYS A 270 -21.39 -31.71 -12.90
N MET A 271 -21.43 -31.45 -11.60
CA MET A 271 -21.95 -32.40 -10.62
C MET A 271 -23.24 -31.84 -10.04
N SER A 272 -24.34 -32.51 -10.36
CA SER A 272 -25.63 -32.32 -9.71
C SER A 272 -25.65 -33.11 -8.41
N ARG A 273 -25.88 -32.42 -7.28
CA ARG A 273 -26.93 -32.75 -6.29
C ARG A 273 -27.03 -31.62 -5.27
#